data_AF-A0A090WTQ1-F1
#
_entry.id   AF-A0A090WTQ1-F1
#
_cell.length_a   1.000
_cell.length_b   1.000
_cell.length_c   1.000
_cell.angle_alpha   90.00
_cell.angle_beta   90.00
_cell.angle_gamma   90.00
#
_symmetry.space_group_name_H-M   'P 1'
#
loop_
_entity.id
_entity.type
_entity.pdbx_description
1 polymer ?
#
loop_
_entity_poly.entity_id
_entity_poly.type
_entity_poly.pdbx_seq_one_letter_code
_entity_poly.pdbx_strand_id
1 'polypeptide(L)'
;MQNLGLTYQLPINKIPTFSFVNATYQYTGNFQWQKGSDLYGSLELDGETYDLGNTIQNANTHNINTSLDMNKLYKYIGLVKKPIRRVRTRTTGPPTSKSSAKDKKQPKVKSQSTTKLLNAGIDILTSVKRVQFNYSENNGTYLPGYTQTPGFLGTLKPTFGYTFGSQADIRSLAARNGWLTLYQDFNQQFTSTNTKQLDVSASLEPVKDLKIDIVGNRTYYKNFTENYRVDVNNDNQYVGLTPNTFGNFNISTLLIKTAFSKSDETVSDAFNDFRSNRLIIARRLATQNGADVNDLDDDGYPKGFGKNSQNVLLPAFLAAYTGTDANKVNTSAFRDVPIPNWDLKYSGFMKMAWFKKRFKRFSLTHGYRSTYTINQFQTNLDYNEVDFSQPYDDQPDDTKDQSGNYKNERLFSNINLTEMFSPLVRIDMEMKNSVKILAEIKKDRLLSLSFDNNLMTEIIGNEFILGLGYRIKDLRIRSNLAGPQKRIVSDLNMKADISIRDNKTIIRYLDLENNQVTSGQTIWGD
;
A
#
# COMPACT_ATOMS: atom_id res chain seq x y z
N MET A 1 -9.06 -5.21 33.59
CA MET A 1 -8.31 -4.85 32.36
C MET A 1 -6.88 -4.52 32.76
N GLN A 2 -5.88 -5.06 32.06
CA GLN A 2 -4.45 -4.80 32.28
C GLN A 2 -3.88 -4.19 31.00
N ASN A 3 -3.15 -3.08 31.11
CA ASN A 3 -2.57 -2.37 29.97
C ASN A 3 -1.09 -2.10 30.23
N LEU A 4 -0.24 -2.33 29.24
CA LEU A 4 1.19 -2.05 29.25
C LEU A 4 1.57 -1.23 28.03
N GLY A 5 2.23 -0.10 28.23
CA GLY A 5 2.78 0.74 27.17
C GLY A 5 4.29 0.93 27.35
N LEU A 6 5.07 0.61 26.33
CA LEU A 6 6.51 0.79 26.28
C LEU A 6 6.87 1.64 25.06
N THR A 7 7.66 2.69 25.26
CA THR A 7 8.26 3.45 24.16
C THR A 7 9.77 3.44 24.35
N TYR A 8 10.50 2.94 23.36
CA TYR A 8 11.95 2.84 23.38
C TYR A 8 12.54 3.53 22.16
N GLN A 9 13.30 4.60 22.40
CA GLN A 9 14.12 5.24 21.37
C GLN A 9 15.41 4.44 21.23
N LEU A 10 15.61 3.77 20.09
CA LEU A 10 16.83 3.00 19.86
C LEU A 10 18.02 3.97 19.77
N PRO A 11 19.05 3.85 20.62
CA PRO A 11 20.19 4.77 20.66
C PRO A 11 21.20 4.52 19.53
N ILE A 12 20.74 4.02 18.38
CA ILE A 12 21.56 3.74 17.18
C ILE A 12 22.25 5.04 16.72
N ASN A 13 21.56 6.18 16.83
CA ASN A 13 22.10 7.49 16.48
C ASN A 13 23.28 7.96 17.35
N LYS A 14 23.54 7.32 18.50
CA LYS A 14 24.71 7.61 19.35
C LYS A 14 26.00 7.01 18.78
N ILE A 15 25.90 6.00 17.93
CA ILE A 15 27.04 5.43 17.21
C ILE A 15 27.36 6.36 16.03
N PRO A 16 28.56 6.96 15.93
CA PRO A 16 28.87 7.96 14.91
C PRO A 16 28.53 7.52 13.48
N THR A 17 28.84 6.27 13.13
CA THR A 17 28.55 5.66 11.82
C THR A 17 27.06 5.63 11.50
N PHE A 18 26.18 5.50 12.50
CA PHE A 18 24.71 5.42 12.32
C PHE A 18 23.97 6.67 12.80
N SER A 19 24.66 7.80 13.00
CA SER A 19 24.07 9.08 13.43
C SER A 19 22.98 9.65 12.50
N PHE A 20 22.84 9.07 11.30
CA PHE A 20 21.80 9.37 10.33
C PHE A 20 20.49 8.59 10.56
N VAL A 21 20.49 7.55 11.40
CA VAL A 21 19.33 6.68 11.65
C VAL A 21 18.67 7.06 12.96
N ASN A 22 17.40 7.45 12.93
CA ASN A 22 16.56 7.59 14.11
C ASN A 22 15.50 6.49 14.07
N ALA A 23 15.49 5.59 15.06
CA ALA A 23 14.51 4.53 15.16
C ALA A 23 13.83 4.57 16.53
N THR A 24 12.50 4.46 16.53
CA THR A 24 11.66 4.41 17.73
C THR A 24 10.82 3.15 17.66
N TYR A 25 10.84 2.36 18.72
CA TYR A 25 9.96 1.21 18.90
C TYR A 25 8.92 1.54 19.97
N GLN A 26 7.66 1.27 19.68
CA GLN A 26 6.54 1.41 20.60
C GLN A 26 5.81 0.08 20.67
N TYR A 27 5.47 -0.32 21.88
CA TYR A 27 4.71 -1.53 22.16
C TYR A 27 3.56 -1.18 23.09
N THR A 28 2.36 -1.61 22.73
CA THR A 28 1.19 -1.56 23.60
C THR A 28 0.62 -2.97 23.71
N GLY A 29 0.36 -3.43 24.92
CA GLY A 29 -0.24 -4.74 25.19
C GLY A 29 -1.42 -4.59 26.15
N ASN A 30 -2.55 -5.20 25.79
CA ASN A 30 -3.79 -5.11 26.54
C ASN A 30 -4.29 -6.52 26.85
N PHE A 31 -4.77 -6.73 28.07
CA PHE A 31 -5.45 -7.95 28.47
C PHE A 31 -6.76 -7.60 29.17
N GLN A 32 -7.82 -8.27 28.76
CA GLN A 32 -9.14 -8.12 29.36
C GLN A 32 -9.68 -9.50 29.71
N TRP A 33 -10.19 -9.61 30.93
CA TRP A 33 -11.01 -10.73 31.36
C TRP A 33 -12.41 -10.17 31.57
N GLN A 34 -13.41 -10.89 31.09
CA GLN A 34 -14.81 -10.52 31.21
C GLN A 34 -15.59 -11.71 31.75
N LYS A 35 -16.29 -11.47 32.87
CA LYS A 35 -17.15 -12.45 33.52
C LYS A 35 -18.28 -12.89 32.57
N GLY A 36 -18.52 -14.19 32.50
CA GLY A 36 -19.73 -14.75 31.89
C GLY A 36 -20.99 -14.40 32.67
N SER A 37 -22.16 -14.69 32.10
CA SER A 37 -23.43 -14.63 32.83
C SER A 37 -23.42 -15.63 33.99
N ASP A 38 -24.02 -15.30 35.13
CA ASP A 38 -24.16 -16.25 36.24
C ASP A 38 -24.96 -17.51 35.84
N LEU A 39 -25.84 -17.39 34.84
CA LEU A 39 -26.58 -18.52 34.25
C LEU A 39 -25.66 -19.54 33.55
N TYR A 40 -24.45 -19.12 33.15
CA TYR A 40 -23.50 -19.97 32.45
C TYR A 40 -22.51 -20.67 33.38
N GLY A 41 -22.47 -20.31 34.67
CA GLY A 41 -21.57 -20.92 35.66
C GLY A 41 -22.09 -22.20 36.30
N SER A 42 -23.37 -22.51 36.12
CA SER A 42 -24.02 -23.70 36.67
C SER A 42 -25.15 -24.17 35.75
N LEU A 43 -24.78 -24.52 34.53
CA LEU A 43 -25.70 -25.10 33.56
C LEU A 43 -25.89 -26.58 33.89
N GLU A 44 -27.09 -26.97 34.30
CA GLU A 44 -27.43 -28.36 34.57
C GLU A 44 -27.95 -29.03 33.28
N LEU A 45 -27.25 -30.07 32.80
CA LEU A 45 -27.63 -30.84 31.63
C LEU A 45 -27.41 -32.33 31.93
N ASP A 46 -28.45 -33.15 31.72
CA ASP A 46 -28.42 -34.60 31.96
C ASP A 46 -27.92 -35.02 33.37
N GLY A 47 -28.16 -34.18 34.38
CA GLY A 47 -27.75 -34.42 35.78
C GLY A 47 -26.32 -34.00 36.11
N GLU A 48 -25.56 -33.46 35.14
CA GLU A 48 -24.22 -32.91 35.33
C GLU A 48 -24.25 -31.39 35.28
N THR A 49 -23.42 -30.73 36.11
CA THR A 49 -23.29 -29.26 36.14
C THR A 49 -22.07 -28.81 35.36
N TYR A 50 -22.26 -27.96 34.36
CA TYR A 50 -21.20 -27.40 33.54
C TYR A 50 -21.01 -25.90 33.78
N ASP A 51 -19.75 -25.46 33.78
CA ASP A 51 -19.35 -24.05 33.71
C ASP A 51 -18.91 -23.74 32.28
N LEU A 52 -19.66 -22.89 31.57
CA LEU A 52 -19.31 -22.43 30.21
C LEU A 52 -18.20 -21.38 30.22
N GLY A 53 -17.73 -20.99 31.41
CA GLY A 53 -16.56 -20.16 31.62
C GLY A 53 -16.77 -18.68 31.29
N ASN A 54 -15.67 -17.95 31.47
CA ASN A 54 -15.53 -16.53 31.19
C ASN A 54 -14.82 -16.32 29.86
N THR A 55 -14.55 -15.08 29.51
CA THR A 55 -13.82 -14.77 28.28
C THR A 55 -12.56 -13.99 28.58
N ILE A 56 -11.48 -14.31 27.86
CA ILE A 56 -10.23 -13.55 27.90
C ILE A 56 -9.91 -12.99 26.52
N GLN A 57 -9.43 -11.76 26.50
CA GLN A 57 -8.97 -11.06 25.31
C GLN A 57 -7.54 -10.61 25.53
N ASN A 58 -6.73 -10.76 24.49
CA ASN A 58 -5.41 -10.17 24.43
C ASN A 58 -5.27 -9.37 23.15
N ALA A 59 -4.61 -8.22 23.22
CA ALA A 59 -4.24 -7.46 22.05
C ALA A 59 -2.84 -6.90 22.22
N ASN A 60 -2.11 -6.78 21.12
CA ASN A 60 -0.87 -6.03 21.09
C ASN A 60 -0.74 -5.17 19.83
N THR A 61 0.08 -4.14 19.95
CA THR A 61 0.48 -3.27 18.85
C THR A 61 1.99 -3.08 18.93
N HIS A 62 2.69 -3.50 17.89
CA HIS A 62 4.11 -3.21 17.68
C HIS A 62 4.23 -2.12 16.62
N ASN A 63 4.82 -0.97 16.96
CA ASN A 63 5.08 0.10 16.01
C ASN A 63 6.57 0.41 15.96
N ILE A 64 7.19 0.26 14.79
CA ILE A 64 8.57 0.64 14.52
C ILE A 64 8.54 1.82 13.55
N ASN A 65 9.01 2.98 14.00
CA ASN A 65 9.15 4.17 13.18
C ASN A 65 10.63 4.48 12.99
N THR A 66 11.12 4.39 11.77
CA THR A 66 12.53 4.62 11.43
C THR A 66 12.65 5.74 10.40
N SER A 67 13.48 6.73 10.66
CA SER A 67 13.79 7.83 9.74
C SER A 67 15.30 7.92 9.52
N LEU A 68 15.71 7.91 8.26
CA LEU A 68 17.09 8.06 7.82
C LEU A 68 17.27 9.47 7.24
N ASP A 69 18.15 10.26 7.85
CA ASP A 69 18.59 11.55 7.32
C ASP A 69 19.85 11.37 6.49
N MET A 70 19.67 11.15 5.20
CA MET A 70 20.77 10.86 4.28
C MET A 70 21.77 12.01 4.17
N ASN A 71 21.37 13.24 4.47
CA ASN A 71 22.33 14.36 4.49
C ASN A 71 23.41 14.18 5.57
N LYS A 72 23.08 13.55 6.70
CA LYS A 72 24.06 13.20 7.74
C LYS A 72 24.96 12.07 7.27
N LEU A 73 24.41 11.05 6.62
CA LEU A 73 25.19 9.96 6.03
C LEU A 73 26.21 10.52 5.02
N TYR A 74 25.77 11.33 4.06
CA TYR A 74 26.63 11.89 3.03
C TYR A 74 27.73 12.79 3.62
N LYS A 75 27.43 13.55 4.67
CA LYS A 75 28.46 14.32 5.40
C LYS A 75 29.48 13.41 6.07
N TYR A 76 29.04 12.31 6.69
CA TYR A 76 29.91 11.33 7.34
C TYR A 76 30.87 10.66 6.35
N ILE A 77 30.38 10.25 5.17
CA ILE A 77 31.22 9.65 4.12
C ILE A 77 31.95 10.68 3.22
N GLY A 78 31.84 11.98 3.53
CA GLY A 78 32.56 13.03 2.80
C GLY A 78 31.97 13.45 1.44
N LEU A 79 30.77 12.99 1.08
CA LEU A 79 30.04 13.41 -0.13
C LEU A 79 29.38 14.78 0.05
N VAL A 80 30.19 15.82 0.28
CA VAL A 80 29.73 17.19 0.51
C VAL A 80 30.16 18.08 -0.66
N LYS A 81 29.27 19.00 -1.07
CA LYS A 81 29.57 19.98 -2.13
C LYS A 81 30.76 20.86 -1.75
N LYS A 82 31.63 21.10 -2.72
CA LYS A 82 32.76 22.03 -2.55
C LYS A 82 32.28 23.49 -2.66
N PRO A 83 32.71 24.38 -1.76
CA PRO A 83 32.27 25.78 -1.77
C PRO A 83 32.78 26.49 -3.02
N ILE A 84 31.86 27.09 -3.79
CA ILE A 84 32.22 27.98 -4.90
C ILE A 84 32.51 29.35 -4.29
N ARG A 85 33.78 29.63 -3.97
CA ARG A 85 34.20 30.97 -3.52
C ARG A 85 34.04 31.96 -4.67
N ARG A 86 32.97 32.75 -4.66
CA ARG A 86 32.93 34.00 -5.43
C ARG A 86 33.70 35.03 -4.61
N VAL A 87 34.96 35.27 -4.98
CA VAL A 87 35.68 36.43 -4.47
C VAL A 87 34.94 37.65 -4.99
N ARG A 88 34.09 38.25 -4.14
CA ARG A 88 33.54 39.57 -4.38
C ARG A 88 34.69 40.54 -4.13
N THR A 89 35.31 41.04 -5.20
CA THR A 89 36.23 42.17 -5.10
C THR A 89 35.42 43.34 -4.55
N ARG A 90 35.59 43.63 -3.26
CA ARG A 90 34.97 44.76 -2.59
C ARG A 90 35.76 46.00 -3.03
N THR A 91 35.30 46.71 -4.05
CA THR A 91 35.83 48.03 -4.40
C THR A 91 35.34 49.02 -3.35
N THR A 92 36.07 49.13 -2.25
CA THR A 92 35.96 50.24 -1.29
C THR A 92 37.04 51.26 -1.63
N GLY A 93 36.68 52.29 -2.38
CA GLY A 93 37.52 53.44 -2.67
C GLY A 93 36.75 54.46 -3.52
N PRO A 94 36.74 55.77 -3.19
CA PRO A 94 36.13 56.79 -4.02
C PRO A 94 36.88 56.93 -5.36
N PRO A 95 36.23 57.37 -6.45
CA PRO A 95 36.87 57.47 -7.75
C PRO A 95 37.81 58.68 -7.75
N THR A 96 39.13 58.45 -7.74
CA THR A 96 40.12 59.47 -8.10
C THR A 96 40.89 59.07 -9.35
N SER A 97 41.11 60.07 -10.19
CA SER A 97 41.53 59.94 -11.58
C SER A 97 43.03 59.66 -11.75
N LYS A 98 43.33 59.00 -12.87
CA LYS A 98 44.57 58.98 -13.65
C LYS A 98 45.71 58.01 -13.24
N SER A 99 45.95 57.12 -14.21
CA SER A 99 47.23 56.57 -14.65
C SER A 99 48.05 55.69 -13.71
N SER A 100 48.15 54.39 -14.01
CA SER A 100 49.37 53.81 -14.60
C SER A 100 49.27 52.28 -14.60
N ALA A 101 49.71 51.70 -15.73
CA ALA A 101 49.82 50.28 -15.94
C ALA A 101 50.69 49.60 -14.88
N LYS A 102 50.19 48.50 -14.31
CA LYS A 102 51.02 47.39 -13.83
C LYS A 102 50.23 46.10 -13.93
N ASP A 103 50.64 45.27 -14.89
CA ASP A 103 50.30 43.87 -15.03
C ASP A 103 50.42 43.14 -13.69
N LYS A 104 49.27 42.91 -13.03
CA LYS A 104 49.13 41.83 -12.08
C LYS A 104 48.36 40.73 -12.77
N LYS A 105 49.10 39.71 -13.23
CA LYS A 105 48.58 38.43 -13.71
C LYS A 105 47.46 37.97 -12.76
N GLN A 106 46.22 38.05 -13.24
CA GLN A 106 45.08 37.45 -12.56
C GLN A 106 45.37 35.95 -12.42
N PRO A 107 45.26 35.36 -11.22
CA PRO A 107 45.34 33.92 -11.10
C PRO A 107 44.22 33.32 -11.95
N LYS A 108 44.60 32.50 -12.93
CA LYS A 108 43.70 31.83 -13.88
C LYS A 108 42.50 31.26 -13.12
N VAL A 109 41.30 31.75 -13.46
CA VAL A 109 39.99 31.20 -13.05
C VAL A 109 39.78 29.84 -13.73
N LYS A 110 40.68 28.88 -13.50
CA LYS A 110 40.51 27.47 -13.87
C LYS A 110 39.92 26.78 -12.64
N SER A 111 38.60 26.59 -12.61
CA SER A 111 37.90 25.52 -11.86
C SER A 111 36.42 25.83 -11.58
N GLN A 112 35.86 27.00 -11.95
CA GLN A 112 34.45 27.26 -11.61
C GLN A 112 33.45 26.37 -12.39
N SER A 113 33.78 25.99 -13.63
CA SER A 113 32.99 25.03 -14.42
C SER A 113 33.15 23.60 -13.91
N THR A 114 34.39 23.15 -13.70
CA THR A 114 34.72 21.82 -13.17
C THR A 114 34.12 21.59 -11.78
N THR A 115 34.17 22.60 -10.89
CA THR A 115 33.55 22.54 -9.56
C THR A 115 32.01 22.48 -9.65
N LYS A 116 31.40 23.13 -10.64
CA LYS A 116 29.94 23.02 -10.87
C LYS A 116 29.55 21.62 -11.36
N LEU A 117 30.30 21.05 -12.29
CA LEU A 117 30.11 19.68 -12.79
C LEU A 117 30.28 18.65 -11.67
N LEU A 118 31.34 18.77 -10.88
CA LEU A 118 31.59 17.92 -9.73
C LEU A 118 30.47 18.04 -8.67
N ASN A 119 30.00 19.25 -8.38
CA ASN A 119 28.88 19.46 -7.45
C ASN A 119 27.54 18.93 -8.01
N ALA A 120 27.33 18.92 -9.33
CA ALA A 120 26.16 18.31 -9.96
C ALA A 120 26.21 16.77 -9.86
N GLY A 121 27.39 16.16 -10.05
CA GLY A 121 27.58 14.74 -9.80
C GLY A 121 27.32 14.35 -8.34
N ILE A 122 27.81 15.16 -7.38
CA ILE A 122 27.50 14.99 -5.95
C ILE A 122 25.98 15.13 -5.70
N ASP A 123 25.29 16.07 -6.35
CA ASP A 123 23.83 16.23 -6.21
C ASP A 123 23.05 14.98 -6.61
N ILE A 124 23.46 14.32 -7.70
CA ILE A 124 22.84 13.07 -8.16
C ILE A 124 23.13 11.93 -7.18
N LEU A 125 24.38 11.78 -6.76
CA LEU A 125 24.78 10.75 -5.78
C LEU A 125 24.14 10.96 -4.41
N THR A 126 23.84 12.21 -4.06
CA THR A 126 23.18 12.59 -2.80
C THR A 126 21.71 12.91 -2.99
N SER A 127 21.08 12.36 -4.04
CA SER A 127 19.71 12.67 -4.43
C SER A 127 18.71 12.32 -3.33
N VAL A 128 18.80 11.12 -2.75
CA VAL A 128 17.94 10.70 -1.64
C VAL A 128 18.24 11.55 -0.42
N LYS A 129 17.27 12.34 0.07
CA LYS A 129 17.42 13.24 1.23
C LYS A 129 16.93 12.61 2.52
N ARG A 130 15.83 11.89 2.45
CA ARG A 130 15.19 11.26 3.61
C ARG A 130 14.55 9.95 3.21
N VAL A 131 14.68 8.94 4.06
CA VAL A 131 13.91 7.69 3.95
C VAL A 131 13.18 7.46 5.26
N GLN A 132 11.94 7.03 5.20
CA GLN A 132 11.13 6.69 6.37
C GLN A 132 10.53 5.30 6.19
N PHE A 133 10.60 4.50 7.23
CA PHE A 133 10.03 3.17 7.32
C PHE A 133 9.13 3.13 8.55
N ASN A 134 7.85 2.87 8.34
CA ASN A 134 6.90 2.68 9.42
C ASN A 134 6.35 1.26 9.29
N TYR A 135 6.55 0.45 10.32
CA TYR A 135 6.00 -0.89 10.43
C TYR A 135 5.07 -0.93 11.62
N SER A 136 3.84 -1.38 11.41
CA SER A 136 2.83 -1.58 12.45
C SER A 136 2.31 -3.00 12.38
N GLU A 137 2.32 -3.70 13.50
CA GLU A 137 1.75 -5.03 13.63
C GLU A 137 0.77 -5.04 14.80
N ASN A 138 -0.51 -5.20 14.49
CA ASN A 138 -1.59 -5.28 15.45
C ASN A 138 -2.09 -6.71 15.53
N ASN A 139 -2.10 -7.26 16.73
CA ASN A 139 -2.58 -8.59 16.98
C ASN A 139 -3.68 -8.58 18.02
N GLY A 140 -4.58 -9.55 17.93
CA GLY A 140 -5.61 -9.79 18.93
C GLY A 140 -5.96 -11.27 19.02
N THR A 141 -6.28 -11.73 20.21
CA THR A 141 -6.87 -13.05 20.47
C THR A 141 -8.06 -12.90 21.38
N TYR A 142 -9.06 -13.73 21.15
CA TYR A 142 -10.24 -13.89 21.99
C TYR A 142 -10.42 -15.38 22.28
N LEU A 143 -10.33 -15.74 23.54
CA LEU A 143 -10.58 -17.10 24.00
C LEU A 143 -11.78 -17.09 24.96
N PRO A 144 -12.95 -17.53 24.49
CA PRO A 144 -14.09 -17.80 25.36
C PRO A 144 -13.92 -19.12 26.09
N GLY A 145 -14.74 -19.40 27.10
CA GLY A 145 -14.72 -20.67 27.84
C GLY A 145 -13.68 -20.75 28.96
N TYR A 146 -13.06 -19.64 29.35
CA TYR A 146 -11.98 -19.60 30.33
C TYR A 146 -12.49 -19.61 31.78
N THR A 147 -12.21 -20.68 32.54
CA THR A 147 -12.81 -20.92 33.87
C THR A 147 -12.13 -20.15 35.00
N GLN A 148 -10.90 -19.66 34.80
CA GLN A 148 -10.18 -18.96 35.87
C GLN A 148 -10.64 -17.51 36.03
N THR A 149 -10.68 -17.05 37.28
CA THR A 149 -11.04 -15.67 37.66
C THR A 149 -9.79 -14.90 38.08
N PRO A 150 -9.61 -13.64 37.64
CA PRO A 150 -8.49 -12.81 38.08
C PRO A 150 -8.65 -12.40 39.55
N GLY A 151 -7.52 -12.20 40.24
CA GLY A 151 -7.50 -11.66 41.61
C GLY A 151 -7.60 -10.13 41.66
N PHE A 152 -7.54 -9.57 42.87
CA PHE A 152 -7.67 -8.12 43.11
C PHE A 152 -6.66 -7.26 42.33
N LEU A 153 -5.40 -7.72 42.21
CA LEU A 153 -4.34 -7.02 41.49
C LEU A 153 -4.26 -7.38 40.00
N GLY A 154 -5.14 -8.26 39.51
CA GLY A 154 -5.08 -8.83 38.16
C GLY A 154 -4.74 -10.32 38.14
N THR A 155 -4.24 -10.78 37.01
CA THR A 155 -3.87 -12.19 36.78
C THR A 155 -2.60 -12.27 35.95
N LEU A 156 -1.78 -13.29 36.23
CA LEU A 156 -0.64 -13.72 35.39
C LEU A 156 -0.94 -15.03 34.64
N LYS A 157 -2.16 -15.54 34.74
CA LYS A 157 -2.68 -16.68 33.97
C LYS A 157 -3.48 -16.17 32.76
N PRO A 158 -3.42 -16.82 31.58
CA PRO A 158 -2.78 -18.12 31.33
C PRO A 158 -1.25 -18.10 31.38
N THR A 159 -0.63 -17.01 30.93
CA THR A 159 0.82 -16.77 31.07
C THR A 159 1.09 -15.29 31.30
N PHE A 160 2.21 -14.98 31.96
CA PHE A 160 2.68 -13.60 32.13
C PHE A 160 2.77 -12.89 30.78
N GLY A 161 3.32 -13.56 29.77
CA GLY A 161 3.39 -13.02 28.41
C GLY A 161 2.01 -12.65 27.87
N TYR A 162 1.05 -13.58 27.93
CA TYR A 162 -0.31 -13.35 27.41
C TYR A 162 -0.99 -12.19 28.13
N THR A 163 -0.83 -12.07 29.46
CA THR A 163 -1.45 -10.97 30.22
C THR A 163 -0.87 -9.60 29.88
N PHE A 164 0.29 -9.55 29.21
CA PHE A 164 0.94 -8.32 28.75
C PHE A 164 1.02 -8.19 27.23
N GLY A 165 0.24 -8.96 26.46
CA GLY A 165 0.16 -8.80 24.99
C GLY A 165 0.87 -9.88 24.17
N SER A 166 1.44 -10.92 24.75
CA SER A 166 2.01 -12.02 23.97
C SER A 166 0.92 -12.80 23.24
N GLN A 167 1.11 -12.99 21.94
CA GLN A 167 0.20 -13.73 21.06
C GLN A 167 0.64 -15.19 20.89
N ALA A 168 1.46 -15.71 21.82
CA ALA A 168 1.78 -17.12 21.87
C ALA A 168 0.50 -17.94 22.08
N ASP A 169 0.42 -19.10 21.44
CA ASP A 169 -0.76 -19.96 21.54
C ASP A 169 -0.94 -20.48 22.98
N ILE A 170 -2.03 -20.06 23.62
CA ILE A 170 -2.38 -20.46 24.98
C ILE A 170 -3.53 -21.49 25.02
N ARG A 171 -4.10 -21.89 23.88
CA ARG A 171 -5.27 -22.78 23.82
C ARG A 171 -4.95 -24.15 24.41
N SER A 172 -3.93 -24.81 23.89
CA SER A 172 -3.46 -26.12 24.35
C SER A 172 -2.93 -26.09 25.79
N LEU A 173 -2.35 -24.97 26.21
CA LEU A 173 -1.91 -24.77 27.60
C LEU A 173 -3.12 -24.65 28.54
N ALA A 174 -4.11 -23.84 28.17
CA ALA A 174 -5.31 -23.62 28.96
C ALA A 174 -6.14 -24.91 29.07
N ALA A 175 -6.25 -25.68 27.98
CA ALA A 175 -6.95 -26.97 27.97
C ALA A 175 -6.29 -27.97 28.94
N ARG A 176 -4.98 -28.25 28.78
CA ARG A 176 -4.25 -29.20 29.63
C ARG A 176 -4.26 -28.83 31.11
N ASN A 177 -4.25 -27.53 31.44
CA ASN A 177 -4.32 -27.08 32.82
C ASN A 177 -5.75 -27.03 33.39
N GLY A 178 -6.77 -27.49 32.65
CA GLY A 178 -8.18 -27.47 33.07
C GLY A 178 -8.76 -26.05 33.19
N TRP A 179 -8.24 -25.09 32.44
CA TRP A 179 -8.69 -23.70 32.46
C TRP A 179 -9.76 -23.38 31.41
N LEU A 180 -10.21 -24.37 30.66
CA LEU A 180 -11.28 -24.25 29.68
C LEU A 180 -12.51 -25.04 30.11
N THR A 181 -13.68 -24.61 29.62
CA THR A 181 -14.93 -25.33 29.79
C THR A 181 -14.82 -26.75 29.22
N LEU A 182 -15.38 -27.71 29.95
CA LEU A 182 -15.45 -29.11 29.54
C LEU A 182 -16.76 -29.44 28.82
N TYR A 183 -17.63 -28.45 28.64
CA TYR A 183 -18.89 -28.59 27.93
C TYR A 183 -18.65 -28.89 26.45
N GLN A 184 -19.13 -30.03 25.97
CA GLN A 184 -18.81 -30.52 24.63
C GLN A 184 -19.54 -29.76 23.51
N ASP A 185 -20.71 -29.19 23.81
CA ASP A 185 -21.53 -28.43 22.85
C ASP A 185 -21.28 -26.92 22.94
N PHE A 186 -20.04 -26.52 23.30
CA PHE A 186 -19.67 -25.13 23.44
C PHE A 186 -19.67 -24.40 22.08
N ASN A 187 -20.44 -23.32 21.98
CA ASN A 187 -20.73 -22.65 20.71
C ASN A 187 -19.96 -21.35 20.47
N GLN A 188 -19.15 -20.89 21.42
CA GLN A 188 -18.36 -19.67 21.26
C GLN A 188 -17.00 -19.99 20.61
N GLN A 189 -16.64 -19.21 19.60
CA GLN A 189 -15.44 -19.44 18.81
C GLN A 189 -14.21 -18.75 19.41
N PHE A 190 -13.08 -19.44 19.36
CA PHE A 190 -11.79 -18.80 19.50
C PHE A 190 -11.54 -17.93 18.25
N THR A 191 -11.04 -16.71 18.45
CA THR A 191 -10.66 -15.85 17.32
C THR A 191 -9.26 -15.26 17.51
N SER A 192 -8.55 -15.07 16.40
CA SER A 192 -7.25 -14.41 16.36
C SER A 192 -7.14 -13.50 15.15
N THR A 193 -6.81 -12.23 15.40
CA THR A 193 -6.59 -11.21 14.38
C THR A 193 -5.11 -10.85 14.29
N ASN A 194 -4.61 -10.68 13.07
CA ASN A 194 -3.26 -10.24 12.77
C ASN A 194 -3.31 -9.23 11.62
N THR A 195 -2.87 -8.00 11.88
CA THR A 195 -2.76 -6.94 10.89
C THR A 195 -1.31 -6.50 10.79
N LYS A 196 -0.71 -6.59 9.61
CA LYS A 196 0.64 -6.11 9.34
C LYS A 196 0.59 -5.00 8.32
N GLN A 197 1.12 -3.84 8.66
CA GLN A 197 1.21 -2.68 7.78
C GLN A 197 2.66 -2.22 7.70
N LEU A 198 3.15 -2.06 6.47
CA LEU A 198 4.46 -1.50 6.15
C LEU A 198 4.24 -0.30 5.24
N ASP A 199 4.70 0.86 5.67
CA ASP A 199 4.75 2.08 4.86
C ASP A 199 6.20 2.51 4.70
N VAL A 200 6.63 2.64 3.46
CA VAL A 200 7.97 3.11 3.08
C VAL A 200 7.81 4.40 2.31
N SER A 201 8.57 5.43 2.67
CA SER A 201 8.64 6.64 1.87
C SER A 201 10.07 7.15 1.74
N ALA A 202 10.41 7.70 0.58
CA ALA A 202 11.69 8.32 0.32
C ALA A 202 11.50 9.65 -0.41
N SER A 203 12.21 10.68 0.01
CA SER A 203 12.21 11.98 -0.67
C SER A 203 13.56 12.20 -1.35
N LEU A 204 13.52 12.43 -2.65
CA LEU A 204 14.67 12.58 -3.53
C LEU A 204 14.68 13.98 -4.14
N GLU A 205 15.88 14.56 -4.23
CA GLU A 205 16.17 15.79 -4.95
C GLU A 205 17.41 15.58 -5.83
N PRO A 206 17.29 14.90 -6.99
CA PRO A 206 18.44 14.59 -7.86
C PRO A 206 19.10 15.82 -8.47
N VAL A 207 18.30 16.84 -8.75
CA VAL A 207 18.75 18.15 -9.22
C VAL A 207 17.97 19.23 -8.49
N LYS A 208 18.57 20.41 -8.34
CA LYS A 208 17.91 21.54 -7.66
C LYS A 208 16.57 21.86 -8.30
N ASP A 209 15.54 22.02 -7.47
CA ASP A 209 14.15 22.30 -7.84
C ASP A 209 13.41 21.13 -8.50
N LEU A 210 13.98 19.91 -8.51
CA LEU A 210 13.28 18.66 -8.83
C LEU A 210 13.10 17.86 -7.54
N LYS A 211 11.85 17.70 -7.09
CA LYS A 211 11.50 16.86 -5.96
C LYS A 211 10.76 15.62 -6.45
N ILE A 212 11.16 14.46 -5.95
CA ILE A 212 10.50 13.18 -6.20
C ILE A 212 10.25 12.56 -4.84
N ASP A 213 8.99 12.41 -4.48
CA ASP A 213 8.59 11.66 -3.29
C ASP A 213 8.12 10.28 -3.74
N ILE A 214 8.72 9.25 -3.19
CA ILE A 214 8.43 7.85 -3.47
C ILE A 214 7.72 7.27 -2.27
N VAL A 215 6.65 6.51 -2.49
CA VAL A 215 5.88 5.85 -1.44
C VAL A 215 5.55 4.41 -1.82
N GLY A 216 5.64 3.49 -0.88
CA GLY A 216 5.20 2.11 -1.04
C GLY A 216 4.49 1.67 0.22
N ASN A 217 3.41 0.90 0.06
CA ASN A 217 2.65 0.37 1.20
C ASN A 217 2.37 -1.11 1.01
N ARG A 218 2.29 -1.85 2.12
CA ARG A 218 1.82 -3.23 2.16
C ARG A 218 1.02 -3.42 3.43
N THR A 219 -0.22 -3.88 3.28
CA THR A 219 -1.13 -4.20 4.36
C THR A 219 -1.64 -5.63 4.20
N TYR A 220 -1.53 -6.43 5.24
CA TYR A 220 -2.06 -7.79 5.28
C TYR A 220 -2.88 -7.94 6.55
N TYR A 221 -4.15 -8.28 6.39
CA TYR A 221 -5.08 -8.56 7.48
C TYR A 221 -5.49 -10.01 7.42
N LYS A 222 -5.44 -10.69 8.55
CA LYS A 222 -5.89 -12.07 8.74
C LYS A 222 -6.73 -12.15 10.01
N ASN A 223 -7.88 -12.78 9.91
CA ASN A 223 -8.70 -13.22 11.00
C ASN A 223 -8.81 -14.75 10.95
N PHE A 224 -8.54 -15.40 12.05
CA PHE A 224 -8.67 -16.83 12.25
C PHE A 224 -9.79 -17.07 13.25
N THR A 225 -10.68 -18.01 12.96
CA THR A 225 -11.79 -18.39 13.82
C THR A 225 -11.95 -19.89 13.82
N GLU A 226 -12.18 -20.49 14.99
CA GLU A 226 -12.52 -21.91 15.07
C GLU A 226 -13.46 -22.15 16.26
N ASN A 227 -14.32 -23.16 16.10
CA ASN A 227 -14.98 -23.77 17.25
C ASN A 227 -13.97 -24.70 17.92
N TYR A 228 -14.22 -25.10 19.16
CA TYR A 228 -13.35 -26.06 19.82
C TYR A 228 -14.08 -26.83 20.90
N ARG A 229 -13.50 -27.96 21.30
CA ARG A 229 -13.87 -28.70 22.50
C ARG A 229 -12.63 -29.19 23.22
N VAL A 230 -12.81 -29.55 24.49
CA VAL A 230 -11.76 -30.16 25.31
C VAL A 230 -12.07 -31.65 25.46
N ASP A 231 -11.14 -32.50 25.02
CA ASP A 231 -11.29 -33.95 25.17
C ASP A 231 -10.84 -34.39 26.57
N VAL A 232 -11.82 -34.64 27.44
CA VAL A 232 -11.61 -35.09 28.82
C VAL A 232 -11.03 -36.50 28.92
N ASN A 233 -11.22 -37.34 27.89
CA ASN A 233 -10.74 -38.72 27.90
C ASN A 233 -9.26 -38.82 27.49
N ASN A 234 -8.70 -37.75 26.92
CA ASN A 234 -7.34 -37.69 26.43
C ASN A 234 -6.56 -36.50 27.03
N ASP A 235 -6.40 -36.50 28.35
CA ASP A 235 -5.60 -35.52 29.11
C ASP A 235 -5.97 -34.04 28.84
N ASN A 236 -7.27 -33.76 28.75
CA ASN A 236 -7.81 -32.43 28.45
C ASN A 236 -7.20 -31.77 27.20
N GLN A 237 -7.06 -32.55 26.13
CA GLN A 237 -6.51 -32.04 24.87
C GLN A 237 -7.47 -31.02 24.22
N TYR A 238 -6.91 -29.91 23.71
CA TYR A 238 -7.64 -28.95 22.88
C TYR A 238 -7.87 -29.53 21.49
N VAL A 239 -9.13 -29.60 21.07
CA VAL A 239 -9.53 -30.06 19.74
C VAL A 239 -10.20 -28.90 19.01
N GLY A 240 -9.49 -28.32 18.04
CA GLY A 240 -10.04 -27.32 17.13
C GLY A 240 -11.01 -27.96 16.14
N LEU A 241 -12.14 -27.31 15.91
CA LEU A 241 -13.22 -27.75 15.04
C LEU A 241 -13.44 -26.71 13.94
N THR A 242 -13.43 -27.17 12.69
CA THR A 242 -13.71 -26.35 11.49
C THR A 242 -12.93 -25.02 11.47
N PRO A 243 -11.58 -25.04 11.50
CA PRO A 243 -10.79 -23.82 11.50
C PRO A 243 -10.97 -23.05 10.20
N ASN A 244 -11.33 -21.77 10.30
CA ASN A 244 -11.51 -20.89 9.15
C ASN A 244 -10.59 -19.68 9.28
N THR A 245 -9.85 -19.38 8.21
CA THR A 245 -9.09 -18.13 8.10
C THR A 245 -9.70 -17.29 7.00
N PHE A 246 -9.93 -15.99 7.25
CA PHE A 246 -10.25 -15.03 6.21
C PHE A 246 -9.52 -13.71 6.41
N GLY A 247 -9.47 -12.87 5.40
CA GLY A 247 -8.74 -11.62 5.49
C GLY A 247 -8.72 -10.82 4.21
N ASN A 248 -7.92 -9.76 4.20
CA ASN A 248 -7.70 -8.93 3.03
C ASN A 248 -6.21 -8.58 2.88
N PHE A 249 -5.84 -8.17 1.68
CA PHE A 249 -4.47 -7.83 1.35
C PHE A 249 -4.45 -6.63 0.42
N ASN A 250 -3.53 -5.70 0.65
CA ASN A 250 -3.31 -4.55 -0.20
C ASN A 250 -1.81 -4.28 -0.29
N ILE A 251 -1.30 -4.06 -1.50
CA ILE A 251 0.10 -3.72 -1.71
C ILE A 251 0.25 -2.74 -2.87
N SER A 252 1.17 -1.79 -2.74
CA SER A 252 1.52 -0.92 -3.86
C SER A 252 2.20 -1.73 -4.96
N THR A 253 1.76 -1.51 -6.21
CA THR A 253 2.23 -2.21 -7.40
C THR A 253 2.51 -1.21 -8.53
N LEU A 254 2.84 -1.69 -9.72
CA LEU A 254 3.09 -0.87 -10.90
C LEU A 254 2.42 -1.46 -12.14
N LEU A 255 1.52 -0.70 -12.75
CA LEU A 255 0.74 -1.07 -13.94
C LEU A 255 1.04 -0.17 -15.15
N ILE A 256 1.99 0.77 -14.99
CA ILE A 256 2.25 1.86 -15.95
C ILE A 256 2.55 1.38 -17.37
N LYS A 257 3.08 0.16 -17.53
CA LYS A 257 3.41 -0.42 -18.83
C LYS A 257 2.17 -0.59 -19.73
N THR A 258 1.00 -0.88 -19.14
CA THR A 258 -0.27 -1.08 -19.86
C THR A 258 -1.22 0.10 -19.70
N ALA A 259 -0.82 1.16 -19.01
CA ALA A 259 -1.67 2.32 -18.73
C ALA A 259 -2.12 3.09 -19.99
N PHE A 260 -1.35 2.98 -21.07
CA PHE A 260 -1.59 3.68 -22.34
C PHE A 260 -1.82 2.72 -23.51
N SER A 261 -1.96 1.42 -23.26
CA SER A 261 -2.37 0.46 -24.30
C SER A 261 -3.79 0.78 -24.76
N LYS A 262 -4.15 0.33 -25.97
CA LYS A 262 -5.50 0.51 -26.48
C LYS A 262 -6.46 -0.30 -25.59
N SER A 263 -7.47 0.35 -25.04
CA SER A 263 -8.53 -0.27 -24.24
C SER A 263 -9.82 0.46 -24.53
N ASP A 264 -10.50 0.00 -25.57
CA ASP A 264 -11.79 0.50 -26.02
C ASP A 264 -12.89 -0.52 -25.69
N GLU A 265 -14.12 -0.15 -26.01
CA GLU A 265 -15.32 -0.95 -25.82
C GLU A 265 -15.23 -2.28 -26.58
N THR A 266 -14.49 -2.32 -27.70
CA THR A 266 -14.37 -3.51 -28.56
C THR A 266 -13.05 -4.25 -28.39
N VAL A 267 -11.93 -3.56 -28.16
CA VAL A 267 -10.58 -4.15 -28.17
C VAL A 267 -9.77 -3.70 -26.96
N SER A 268 -9.07 -4.62 -26.31
CA SER A 268 -8.07 -4.32 -25.29
C SER A 268 -6.87 -5.27 -25.41
N ASP A 269 -5.69 -4.70 -25.64
CA ASP A 269 -4.46 -5.49 -25.83
C ASP A 269 -4.10 -6.26 -24.56
N ALA A 270 -4.13 -5.57 -23.41
CA ALA A 270 -3.88 -6.20 -22.11
C ALA A 270 -4.90 -7.30 -21.78
N PHE A 271 -6.17 -7.15 -22.20
CA PHE A 271 -7.17 -8.20 -22.01
C PHE A 271 -6.91 -9.42 -22.90
N ASN A 272 -6.44 -9.22 -24.14
CA ASN A 272 -6.04 -10.32 -25.02
C ASN A 272 -4.82 -11.06 -24.49
N ASP A 273 -3.83 -10.32 -23.96
CA ASP A 273 -2.70 -10.90 -23.24
C ASP A 273 -3.18 -11.71 -22.04
N PHE A 274 -4.15 -11.20 -21.27
CA PHE A 274 -4.74 -11.96 -20.16
C PHE A 274 -5.33 -13.29 -20.64
N ARG A 275 -6.18 -13.27 -21.68
CA ARG A 275 -6.81 -14.48 -22.23
C ARG A 275 -5.78 -15.52 -22.69
N SER A 276 -4.72 -15.09 -23.38
CA SER A 276 -3.66 -15.96 -23.92
C SER A 276 -2.70 -16.47 -22.84
N ASN A 277 -2.41 -15.65 -21.83
CA ASN A 277 -1.52 -16.01 -20.72
C ASN A 277 -2.07 -17.16 -19.86
N ARG A 278 -3.39 -17.40 -19.84
CA ARG A 278 -4.02 -18.49 -19.07
C ARG A 278 -3.39 -19.85 -19.39
N LEU A 279 -3.25 -20.18 -20.67
CA LEU A 279 -2.68 -21.47 -21.09
C LEU A 279 -1.20 -21.60 -20.69
N ILE A 280 -0.43 -20.52 -20.83
CA ILE A 280 1.00 -20.48 -20.44
C ILE A 280 1.14 -20.75 -18.94
N ILE A 281 0.32 -20.09 -18.14
CA ILE A 281 0.30 -20.25 -16.69
C ILE A 281 -0.14 -21.66 -16.29
N ALA A 282 -1.19 -22.21 -16.90
CA ALA A 282 -1.70 -23.53 -16.58
C ALA A 282 -0.62 -24.61 -16.77
N ARG A 283 0.09 -24.58 -17.91
CA ARG A 283 1.24 -25.47 -18.16
C ARG A 283 2.36 -25.30 -17.15
N ARG A 284 2.62 -24.05 -16.74
CA ARG A 284 3.63 -23.76 -15.73
C ARG A 284 3.25 -24.28 -14.35
N LEU A 285 2.00 -24.15 -13.95
CA LEU A 285 1.49 -24.68 -12.68
C LEU A 285 1.53 -26.21 -12.66
N ALA A 286 1.11 -26.86 -13.76
CA ALA A 286 1.23 -28.31 -13.90
C ALA A 286 2.69 -28.77 -13.75
N THR A 287 3.62 -28.12 -14.46
CA THR A 287 5.07 -28.42 -14.36
C THR A 287 5.61 -28.20 -12.95
N GLN A 288 5.21 -27.12 -12.28
CA GLN A 288 5.68 -26.78 -10.93
C GLN A 288 5.21 -27.77 -9.88
N ASN A 289 3.99 -28.27 -10.03
CA ASN A 289 3.38 -29.22 -9.11
C ASN A 289 3.72 -30.69 -9.43
N GLY A 290 4.31 -30.96 -10.60
CA GLY A 290 4.66 -32.31 -11.03
C GLY A 290 3.54 -33.06 -11.76
N ALA A 291 2.46 -32.37 -12.14
CA ALA A 291 1.39 -32.93 -12.97
C ALA A 291 1.83 -33.06 -14.43
N ASP A 292 1.28 -34.03 -15.16
CA ASP A 292 1.56 -34.21 -16.58
C ASP A 292 1.00 -33.04 -17.40
N VAL A 293 1.89 -32.34 -18.11
CA VAL A 293 1.55 -31.18 -18.94
C VAL A 293 0.86 -31.61 -20.24
N ASN A 294 0.99 -32.88 -20.64
CA ASN A 294 0.42 -33.42 -21.86
C ASN A 294 -0.95 -34.07 -21.66
N ASP A 295 -1.38 -34.27 -20.41
CA ASP A 295 -2.74 -34.70 -20.08
C ASP A 295 -3.66 -33.48 -20.13
N LEU A 296 -4.30 -33.28 -21.29
CA LEU A 296 -5.07 -32.07 -21.60
C LEU A 296 -6.58 -32.32 -21.47
N ASP A 297 -7.30 -31.28 -21.09
CA ASP A 297 -8.76 -31.18 -21.16
C ASP A 297 -9.23 -30.85 -22.59
N ASP A 298 -10.56 -30.79 -22.78
CA ASP A 298 -11.19 -30.49 -24.07
C ASP A 298 -10.83 -29.09 -24.62
N ASP A 299 -10.42 -28.17 -23.75
CA ASP A 299 -10.01 -26.80 -24.09
C ASP A 299 -8.48 -26.69 -24.34
N GLY A 300 -7.74 -27.78 -24.20
CA GLY A 300 -6.28 -27.85 -24.40
C GLY A 300 -5.43 -27.37 -23.21
N TYR A 301 -6.01 -27.29 -22.01
CA TYR A 301 -5.33 -26.99 -20.75
C TYR A 301 -4.95 -28.28 -20.02
N PRO A 302 -3.84 -28.32 -19.25
CA PRO A 302 -3.54 -29.47 -18.41
C PRO A 302 -4.69 -29.74 -17.42
N LYS A 303 -5.12 -31.01 -17.31
CA LYS A 303 -6.20 -31.39 -16.40
C LYS A 303 -5.89 -30.96 -14.96
N GLY A 304 -6.93 -30.50 -14.25
CA GLY A 304 -6.78 -29.90 -12.92
C GLY A 304 -6.39 -28.42 -12.91
N PHE A 305 -5.91 -27.88 -14.04
CA PHE A 305 -5.54 -26.46 -14.23
C PHE A 305 -6.30 -25.86 -15.42
N GLY A 306 -7.62 -25.97 -15.40
CA GLY A 306 -8.49 -25.46 -16.46
C GLY A 306 -8.46 -23.93 -16.58
N LYS A 307 -8.98 -23.44 -17.70
CA LYS A 307 -8.96 -22.01 -18.09
C LYS A 307 -9.58 -21.05 -17.07
N ASN A 308 -10.52 -21.54 -16.27
CA ASN A 308 -11.27 -20.77 -15.27
C ASN A 308 -10.81 -21.04 -13.83
N SER A 309 -9.75 -21.85 -13.64
CA SER A 309 -9.17 -22.07 -12.32
C SER A 309 -8.62 -20.76 -11.74
N GLN A 310 -8.94 -20.48 -10.48
CA GLN A 310 -8.43 -19.31 -9.75
C GLN A 310 -6.90 -19.24 -9.78
N ASN A 311 -6.21 -20.38 -9.61
CA ASN A 311 -4.75 -20.47 -9.65
C ASN A 311 -4.17 -20.08 -11.02
N VAL A 312 -4.92 -20.30 -12.09
CA VAL A 312 -4.53 -19.93 -13.46
C VAL A 312 -4.86 -18.46 -13.73
N LEU A 313 -6.09 -18.05 -13.43
CA LEU A 313 -6.61 -16.73 -13.73
C LEU A 313 -5.84 -15.62 -13.00
N LEU A 314 -5.53 -15.80 -11.72
CA LEU A 314 -4.86 -14.78 -10.91
C LEU A 314 -3.49 -14.34 -11.49
N PRO A 315 -2.49 -15.23 -11.62
CA PRO A 315 -1.21 -14.83 -12.19
C PRO A 315 -1.28 -14.45 -13.67
N ALA A 316 -2.20 -15.01 -14.46
CA ALA A 316 -2.42 -14.58 -15.85
C ALA A 316 -2.91 -13.12 -15.92
N PHE A 317 -3.86 -12.76 -15.06
CA PHE A 317 -4.38 -11.39 -14.92
C PHE A 317 -3.28 -10.42 -14.48
N LEU A 318 -2.51 -10.78 -13.45
CA LEU A 318 -1.40 -9.96 -12.98
C LEU A 318 -0.32 -9.80 -14.05
N ALA A 319 0.03 -10.86 -14.79
CA ALA A 319 1.03 -10.80 -15.86
C ALA A 319 0.63 -9.80 -16.93
N ALA A 320 -0.59 -9.93 -17.42
CA ALA A 320 -1.13 -9.09 -18.48
C ALA A 320 -1.14 -7.61 -18.09
N TYR A 321 -1.74 -7.26 -16.96
CA TYR A 321 -1.91 -5.84 -16.60
C TYR A 321 -0.66 -5.19 -16.00
N THR A 322 0.27 -5.95 -15.41
CA THR A 322 1.59 -5.43 -15.02
C THR A 322 2.56 -5.34 -16.20
N GLY A 323 2.22 -5.92 -17.36
CA GLY A 323 3.13 -6.03 -18.51
C GLY A 323 4.38 -6.85 -18.16
N THR A 324 4.19 -7.97 -17.46
CA THR A 324 5.23 -8.95 -17.16
C THR A 324 4.99 -10.24 -17.94
N ASP A 325 6.08 -10.92 -18.32
CA ASP A 325 6.01 -12.19 -19.04
C ASP A 325 5.33 -13.27 -18.17
N ALA A 326 4.31 -13.93 -18.70
CA ALA A 326 3.56 -14.99 -18.02
C ALA A 326 4.46 -16.15 -17.58
N ASN A 327 5.59 -16.40 -18.26
CA ASN A 327 6.54 -17.42 -17.85
C ASN A 327 7.30 -17.04 -16.57
N LYS A 328 7.43 -15.74 -16.26
CA LYS A 328 8.25 -15.20 -15.16
C LYS A 328 7.45 -14.57 -14.02
N VAL A 329 6.16 -14.29 -14.22
CA VAL A 329 5.31 -13.71 -13.18
C VAL A 329 5.26 -14.62 -11.95
N ASN A 330 5.31 -14.07 -10.74
CA ASN A 330 5.17 -14.89 -9.54
C ASN A 330 3.70 -15.42 -9.44
N THR A 331 3.52 -16.72 -9.18
CA THR A 331 2.21 -17.40 -9.06
C THR A 331 1.50 -17.12 -7.74
N SER A 332 2.23 -16.74 -6.68
CA SER A 332 1.66 -16.48 -5.36
C SER A 332 0.74 -15.26 -5.35
N ALA A 333 -0.43 -15.38 -4.75
CA ALA A 333 -1.38 -14.29 -4.56
C ALA A 333 -0.82 -13.16 -3.68
N PHE A 334 -0.01 -13.48 -2.67
CA PHE A 334 0.51 -12.51 -1.71
C PHE A 334 1.94 -12.11 -2.10
N ARG A 335 2.15 -10.81 -2.33
CA ARG A 335 3.47 -10.24 -2.67
C ARG A 335 4.17 -9.74 -1.40
N ASP A 336 5.49 -9.88 -1.35
CA ASP A 336 6.27 -9.48 -0.16
C ASP A 336 6.81 -8.05 -0.26
N VAL A 337 7.22 -7.63 -1.46
CA VAL A 337 7.88 -6.35 -1.67
C VAL A 337 6.93 -5.35 -2.32
N PRO A 338 6.60 -4.23 -1.66
CA PRO A 338 5.81 -3.17 -2.28
C PRO A 338 6.62 -2.47 -3.37
N ILE A 339 6.00 -2.24 -4.52
CA ILE A 339 6.61 -1.48 -5.62
C ILE A 339 6.31 0.01 -5.38
N PRO A 340 7.31 0.91 -5.52
CA PRO A 340 7.14 2.32 -5.26
C PRO A 340 6.21 3.04 -6.26
N ASN A 341 5.29 3.81 -5.70
CA ASN A 341 4.56 4.90 -6.34
C ASN A 341 5.34 6.22 -6.20
N TRP A 342 5.08 7.23 -7.02
CA TRP A 342 5.84 8.49 -6.97
C TRP A 342 5.02 9.75 -7.22
N ASP A 343 5.47 10.84 -6.62
CA ASP A 343 5.00 12.20 -6.81
C ASP A 343 6.21 13.07 -7.22
N LEU A 344 6.19 13.59 -8.44
CA LEU A 344 7.21 14.41 -9.07
C LEU A 344 6.77 15.87 -9.09
N LYS A 345 7.66 16.78 -8.69
CA LYS A 345 7.46 18.23 -8.85
C LYS A 345 8.74 18.92 -9.32
N TYR A 346 8.63 19.65 -10.43
CA TYR A 346 9.73 20.44 -10.98
C TYR A 346 9.38 21.92 -11.07
N SER A 347 10.18 22.78 -10.45
CA SER A 347 10.03 24.25 -10.50
C SER A 347 11.25 24.97 -11.08
N GLY A 348 12.22 24.22 -11.63
CA GLY A 348 13.48 24.78 -12.13
C GLY A 348 13.36 25.66 -13.37
N PHE A 349 12.23 25.59 -14.10
CA PHE A 349 11.96 26.45 -15.26
C PHE A 349 12.12 27.95 -14.95
N MET A 350 11.81 28.38 -13.73
CA MET A 350 11.96 29.77 -13.28
C MET A 350 13.40 30.32 -13.31
N LYS A 351 14.41 29.44 -13.43
CA LYS A 351 15.82 29.85 -13.61
C LYS A 351 16.12 30.29 -15.04
N MET A 352 15.31 29.90 -16.02
CA MET A 352 15.46 30.31 -17.42
C MET A 352 14.95 31.74 -17.61
N ALA A 353 15.69 32.55 -18.38
CA ALA A 353 15.38 33.97 -18.57
C ALA A 353 13.99 34.22 -19.18
N TRP A 354 13.56 33.35 -20.10
CA TRP A 354 12.24 33.42 -20.74
C TRP A 354 11.09 33.28 -19.72
N PHE A 355 11.20 32.31 -18.81
CA PHE A 355 10.19 32.06 -17.77
C PHE A 355 10.20 33.17 -16.71
N LYS A 356 11.39 33.57 -16.23
CA LYS A 356 11.52 34.61 -15.21
C LYS A 356 10.94 35.96 -15.63
N LYS A 357 10.98 36.27 -16.93
CA LYS A 357 10.39 37.50 -17.50
C LYS A 357 8.86 37.48 -17.52
N ARG A 358 8.24 36.33 -17.79
CA ARG A 358 6.78 36.20 -17.98
C ARG A 358 6.03 35.75 -16.73
N PHE A 359 6.64 34.91 -15.92
CA PHE A 359 6.03 34.25 -14.77
C PHE A 359 6.64 34.74 -13.45
N LYS A 360 5.81 34.79 -12.40
CA LYS A 360 6.21 34.84 -10.99
C LYS A 360 6.48 33.43 -10.46
N ARG A 361 5.68 32.45 -10.87
CA ARG A 361 5.79 31.04 -10.50
C ARG A 361 5.45 30.18 -11.70
N PHE A 362 6.18 29.09 -11.85
CA PHE A 362 5.90 28.05 -12.82
C PHE A 362 6.35 26.72 -12.21
N SER A 363 5.46 25.73 -12.17
CA SER A 363 5.78 24.38 -11.71
C SER A 363 5.01 23.34 -12.50
N LEU A 364 5.71 22.25 -12.81
CA LEU A 364 5.16 21.04 -13.42
C LEU A 364 5.10 19.96 -12.34
N THR A 365 3.95 19.30 -12.20
CA THR A 365 3.74 18.22 -11.23
C THR A 365 3.17 16.99 -11.94
N HIS A 366 3.56 15.81 -11.50
CA HIS A 366 3.08 14.52 -11.96
C HIS A 366 3.01 13.57 -10.77
N GLY A 367 1.96 12.79 -10.63
CA GLY A 367 1.78 11.81 -9.56
C GLY A 367 1.25 10.50 -10.13
N TYR A 368 1.82 9.39 -9.71
CA TYR A 368 1.43 8.05 -10.11
C TYR A 368 1.24 7.16 -8.89
N ARG A 369 0.09 6.49 -8.81
CA ARG A 369 -0.24 5.54 -7.75
C ARG A 369 -0.88 4.30 -8.34
N SER A 370 -0.41 3.13 -7.93
CA SER A 370 -1.09 1.88 -8.21
C SER A 370 -1.07 0.94 -7.01
N THR A 371 -2.16 0.17 -6.86
CA THR A 371 -2.41 -0.76 -5.76
C THR A 371 -3.01 -2.05 -6.28
N TYR A 372 -2.54 -3.17 -5.72
CA TYR A 372 -3.10 -4.50 -5.88
C TYR A 372 -3.78 -4.91 -4.59
N THR A 373 -5.08 -5.15 -4.66
CA THR A 373 -5.93 -5.44 -3.51
C THR A 373 -6.64 -6.77 -3.72
N ILE A 374 -6.54 -7.66 -2.73
CA ILE A 374 -7.43 -8.81 -2.57
C ILE A 374 -8.47 -8.39 -1.54
N ASN A 375 -9.72 -8.21 -1.98
CA ASN A 375 -10.79 -7.71 -1.12
C ASN A 375 -11.08 -8.68 0.03
N GLN A 376 -11.17 -9.96 -0.30
CA GLN A 376 -11.38 -11.04 0.65
C GLN A 376 -10.69 -12.30 0.15
N PHE A 377 -9.92 -12.93 1.03
CA PHE A 377 -9.49 -14.31 0.90
C PHE A 377 -10.07 -15.11 2.06
N GLN A 378 -10.32 -16.40 1.85
CA GLN A 378 -10.71 -17.34 2.90
C GLN A 378 -10.09 -18.73 2.67
N THR A 379 -9.93 -19.51 3.72
CA THR A 379 -9.55 -20.93 3.60
C THR A 379 -10.69 -21.71 2.96
N ASN A 380 -10.35 -22.64 2.08
CA ASN A 380 -11.31 -23.59 1.54
C ASN A 380 -11.47 -24.77 2.50
N LEU A 381 -12.65 -24.92 3.10
CA LEU A 381 -12.92 -26.01 4.04
C LEU A 381 -13.04 -27.38 3.35
N ASP A 382 -13.34 -27.39 2.05
CA ASP A 382 -13.46 -28.60 1.24
C ASP A 382 -12.13 -28.98 0.56
N TYR A 383 -11.03 -28.30 0.91
CA TYR A 383 -9.71 -28.56 0.34
C TYR A 383 -9.13 -29.87 0.86
N ASN A 384 -8.77 -30.74 -0.07
CA ASN A 384 -7.98 -31.93 0.18
C ASN A 384 -6.67 -31.82 -0.58
N GLU A 385 -5.59 -32.29 0.04
CA GLU A 385 -4.26 -32.26 -0.56
C GLU A 385 -4.20 -33.19 -1.78
N VAL A 386 -3.68 -32.67 -2.89
CA VAL A 386 -3.54 -33.40 -4.14
C VAL A 386 -2.20 -34.13 -4.14
N ASP A 387 -2.21 -35.43 -4.44
CA ASP A 387 -0.98 -36.20 -4.63
C ASP A 387 -0.57 -36.17 -6.10
N PHE A 388 0.25 -35.20 -6.49
CA PHE A 388 0.71 -35.06 -7.88
C PHE A 388 1.56 -36.23 -8.42
N SER A 389 1.89 -37.24 -7.60
CA SER A 389 2.51 -38.48 -8.10
C SER A 389 1.51 -39.41 -8.80
N GLN A 390 0.21 -39.24 -8.53
CA GLN A 390 -0.87 -40.01 -9.15
C GLN A 390 -1.43 -39.27 -10.39
N PRO A 391 -1.80 -40.00 -11.46
CA PRO A 391 -2.50 -39.41 -12.61
C PRO A 391 -3.77 -38.67 -12.20
N TYR A 392 -4.16 -37.63 -12.98
CA TYR A 392 -5.34 -36.82 -12.67
C TYR A 392 -6.61 -37.66 -12.52
N ASP A 393 -6.82 -38.62 -13.41
CA ASP A 393 -8.04 -39.45 -13.43
C ASP A 393 -8.14 -40.39 -12.21
N ASP A 394 -7.01 -40.74 -11.59
CA ASP A 394 -6.94 -41.62 -10.41
C ASP A 394 -7.05 -40.84 -9.08
N GLN A 395 -7.04 -39.51 -9.13
CA GLN A 395 -7.23 -38.67 -7.95
C GLN A 395 -8.65 -38.82 -7.37
N PRO A 396 -8.80 -38.84 -6.04
CA PRO A 396 -10.10 -38.82 -5.39
C PRO A 396 -10.97 -37.64 -5.90
N ASP A 397 -12.26 -37.89 -6.12
CA ASP A 397 -13.19 -36.87 -6.64
C ASP A 397 -13.30 -35.63 -5.74
N ASP A 398 -13.02 -35.79 -4.45
CA ASP A 398 -13.03 -34.69 -3.47
C ASP A 398 -11.84 -33.73 -3.59
N THR A 399 -10.82 -34.05 -4.39
CA THR A 399 -9.71 -33.14 -4.71
C THR A 399 -10.07 -32.15 -5.82
N LYS A 400 -11.14 -32.44 -6.57
CA LYS A 400 -11.57 -31.71 -7.76
C LYS A 400 -12.82 -30.87 -7.47
N ASP A 401 -12.92 -29.72 -8.13
CA ASP A 401 -14.14 -28.92 -8.16
C ASP A 401 -15.12 -29.41 -9.25
N GLN A 402 -16.32 -28.83 -9.29
CA GLN A 402 -17.34 -29.17 -10.30
C GLN A 402 -16.91 -28.91 -11.74
N SER A 403 -15.89 -28.09 -11.95
CA SER A 403 -15.31 -27.76 -13.27
C SER A 403 -14.07 -28.60 -13.58
N GLY A 404 -13.74 -29.60 -12.75
CA GLY A 404 -12.58 -30.48 -12.95
C GLY A 404 -11.23 -29.87 -12.56
N ASN A 405 -11.19 -28.71 -11.88
CA ASN A 405 -9.93 -28.13 -11.40
C ASN A 405 -9.57 -28.67 -10.02
N TYR A 406 -8.28 -28.67 -9.69
CA TYR A 406 -7.85 -28.89 -8.31
C TYR A 406 -8.36 -27.77 -7.41
N LYS A 407 -8.94 -28.16 -6.26
CA LYS A 407 -9.43 -27.21 -5.27
C LYS A 407 -8.27 -26.35 -4.75
N ASN A 408 -8.50 -25.04 -4.64
CA ASN A 408 -7.51 -24.11 -4.10
C ASN A 408 -7.52 -24.16 -2.56
N GLU A 409 -6.35 -24.10 -1.91
CA GLU A 409 -6.25 -23.99 -0.43
C GLU A 409 -6.94 -22.72 0.09
N ARG A 410 -6.87 -21.63 -0.69
CA ARG A 410 -7.50 -20.36 -0.39
C ARG A 410 -8.38 -19.92 -1.54
N LEU A 411 -9.59 -19.48 -1.21
CA LEU A 411 -10.53 -18.87 -2.14
C LEU A 411 -10.40 -17.36 -2.09
N PHE A 412 -10.36 -16.71 -3.25
CA PHE A 412 -10.36 -15.27 -3.43
C PHE A 412 -11.69 -14.86 -4.07
N SER A 413 -12.39 -13.88 -3.52
CA SER A 413 -13.64 -13.40 -4.13
C SER A 413 -13.36 -12.42 -5.27
N ASN A 414 -12.82 -11.24 -4.94
CA ASN A 414 -12.45 -10.21 -5.91
C ASN A 414 -11.00 -9.75 -5.75
N ILE A 415 -10.37 -9.52 -6.90
CA ILE A 415 -9.06 -8.89 -7.01
C ILE A 415 -9.18 -7.59 -7.78
N ASN A 416 -8.67 -6.54 -7.17
CA ASN A 416 -8.69 -5.19 -7.70
C ASN A 416 -7.27 -4.70 -8.00
N LEU A 417 -7.06 -4.21 -9.21
CA LEU A 417 -5.90 -3.44 -9.60
C LEU A 417 -6.35 -2.01 -9.87
N THR A 418 -5.93 -1.09 -9.01
CA THR A 418 -6.21 0.34 -9.18
C THR A 418 -4.96 1.05 -9.66
N GLU A 419 -5.12 1.94 -10.61
CA GLU A 419 -4.09 2.81 -11.16
C GLU A 419 -4.63 4.23 -11.26
N MET A 420 -3.86 5.20 -10.80
CA MET A 420 -4.26 6.59 -10.79
C MET A 420 -3.06 7.50 -11.08
N PHE A 421 -3.21 8.28 -12.14
CA PHE A 421 -2.39 9.44 -12.45
C PHE A 421 -3.08 10.69 -11.90
N SER A 422 -2.74 11.07 -10.67
CA SER A 422 -3.37 12.20 -9.98
C SER A 422 -2.30 13.16 -9.45
N PRO A 423 -1.79 14.09 -10.29
CA PRO A 423 -2.16 14.32 -11.69
C PRO A 423 -1.25 13.58 -12.69
N LEU A 424 -1.77 13.23 -13.88
CA LEU A 424 -0.93 12.82 -15.02
C LEU A 424 0.02 13.94 -15.41
N VAL A 425 -0.53 15.14 -15.58
CA VAL A 425 0.25 16.37 -15.77
C VAL A 425 -0.51 17.51 -15.12
N ARG A 426 0.16 18.26 -14.24
CA ARG A 426 -0.36 19.53 -13.72
C ARG A 426 0.65 20.65 -13.96
N ILE A 427 0.18 21.68 -14.64
CA ILE A 427 0.90 22.92 -14.90
C ILE A 427 0.28 24.00 -14.01
N ASP A 428 1.07 24.52 -13.09
CA ASP A 428 0.69 25.63 -12.21
C ASP A 428 1.59 26.83 -12.51
N MET A 429 0.98 27.89 -13.04
CA MET A 429 1.68 29.10 -13.43
C MET A 429 0.98 30.36 -12.92
N GLU A 430 1.78 31.28 -12.40
CA GLU A 430 1.36 32.64 -12.05
C GLU A 430 2.17 33.62 -12.89
N MET A 431 1.50 34.46 -13.66
CA MET A 431 2.10 35.47 -14.53
C MET A 431 2.43 36.77 -13.75
N LYS A 432 3.29 37.62 -14.33
CA LYS A 432 3.66 38.90 -13.72
C LYS A 432 2.48 39.85 -13.53
N ASN A 433 1.52 39.82 -14.44
CA ASN A 433 0.24 40.54 -14.36
C ASN A 433 -0.76 39.93 -13.34
N SER A 434 -0.36 38.95 -12.53
CA SER A 434 -1.20 38.30 -11.51
C SER A 434 -2.34 37.41 -12.05
N VAL A 435 -2.28 37.04 -13.33
CA VAL A 435 -3.06 35.92 -13.88
C VAL A 435 -2.47 34.60 -13.36
N LYS A 436 -3.32 33.71 -12.88
CA LYS A 436 -3.01 32.36 -12.44
C LYS A 436 -3.71 31.38 -13.36
N ILE A 437 -2.99 30.38 -13.83
CA ILE A 437 -3.55 29.30 -14.65
C ILE A 437 -3.08 27.99 -14.04
N LEU A 438 -4.04 27.11 -13.79
CA LEU A 438 -3.85 25.74 -13.37
C LEU A 438 -4.48 24.87 -14.44
N ALA A 439 -3.66 24.09 -15.15
CA ALA A 439 -4.16 23.06 -16.06
C ALA A 439 -3.74 21.70 -15.48
N GLU A 440 -4.70 20.80 -15.31
CA GLU A 440 -4.49 19.48 -14.72
C GLU A 440 -5.20 18.41 -15.53
N ILE A 441 -4.48 17.33 -15.82
CA ILE A 441 -5.02 16.13 -16.46
C ILE A 441 -4.89 15.01 -15.44
N LYS A 442 -5.98 14.29 -15.18
CA LYS A 442 -5.97 13.05 -14.40
C LYS A 442 -6.44 11.90 -15.27
N LYS A 443 -5.92 10.71 -14.96
CA LYS A 443 -6.32 9.46 -15.58
C LYS A 443 -6.34 8.38 -14.52
N ASP A 444 -7.40 7.60 -14.45
CA ASP A 444 -7.52 6.50 -13.52
C ASP A 444 -8.10 5.27 -14.21
N ARG A 445 -7.73 4.10 -13.69
CA ARG A 445 -8.22 2.82 -14.13
C ARG A 445 -8.40 1.90 -12.93
N LEU A 446 -9.53 1.23 -12.85
CA LEU A 446 -9.81 0.17 -11.89
C LEU A 446 -10.15 -1.10 -12.65
N LEU A 447 -9.42 -2.16 -12.38
CA LEU A 447 -9.66 -3.47 -12.95
C LEU A 447 -10.07 -4.39 -11.82
N SER A 448 -11.28 -4.93 -11.90
CA SER A 448 -11.85 -5.83 -10.90
C SER A 448 -12.10 -7.19 -11.54
N LEU A 449 -11.36 -8.20 -11.11
CA LEU A 449 -11.57 -9.59 -11.49
C LEU A 449 -12.34 -10.30 -10.38
N SER A 450 -13.44 -10.94 -10.75
CA SER A 450 -14.26 -11.75 -9.86
C SER A 450 -14.08 -13.23 -10.21
N PHE A 451 -13.68 -14.06 -9.25
CA PHE A 451 -13.49 -15.51 -9.48
C PHE A 451 -14.79 -16.30 -9.35
N ASP A 452 -15.81 -15.73 -8.69
CA ASP A 452 -17.11 -16.39 -8.52
C ASP A 452 -17.87 -16.52 -9.85
N ASN A 453 -17.66 -15.58 -10.77
CA ASN A 453 -18.30 -15.55 -12.09
C ASN A 453 -17.31 -15.45 -13.26
N ASN A 454 -16.00 -15.44 -12.98
CA ASN A 454 -14.92 -15.32 -13.97
C ASN A 454 -15.10 -14.11 -14.91
N LEU A 455 -15.60 -13.00 -14.37
CA LEU A 455 -15.81 -11.75 -15.11
C LEU A 455 -14.80 -10.68 -14.70
N MET A 456 -14.37 -9.90 -15.67
CA MET A 456 -13.50 -8.75 -15.47
C MET A 456 -14.27 -7.46 -15.74
N THR A 457 -14.28 -6.56 -14.77
CA THR A 457 -14.82 -5.21 -14.92
C THR A 457 -13.67 -4.20 -14.99
N GLU A 458 -13.66 -3.37 -16.01
CA GLU A 458 -12.70 -2.29 -16.21
C GLU A 458 -13.43 -0.95 -16.15
N ILE A 459 -13.02 -0.10 -15.22
CA ILE A 459 -13.48 1.29 -15.12
C ILE A 459 -12.32 2.19 -15.51
N ILE A 460 -12.54 3.08 -16.47
CA ILE A 460 -11.53 4.04 -16.94
C ILE A 460 -12.09 5.44 -16.73
N GLY A 461 -11.29 6.31 -16.13
CA GLY A 461 -11.59 7.73 -15.91
C GLY A 461 -10.55 8.63 -16.55
N ASN A 462 -11.01 9.69 -17.22
CA ASN A 462 -10.15 10.80 -17.66
C ASN A 462 -10.77 12.11 -17.20
N GLU A 463 -9.98 12.98 -16.57
CA GLU A 463 -10.45 14.26 -16.06
C GLU A 463 -9.52 15.39 -16.53
N PHE A 464 -10.10 16.43 -17.12
CA PHE A 464 -9.41 17.66 -17.50
C PHE A 464 -9.91 18.80 -16.63
N ILE A 465 -9.00 19.49 -15.96
CA ILE A 465 -9.31 20.61 -15.07
C ILE A 465 -8.54 21.84 -15.53
N LEU A 466 -9.24 22.95 -15.74
CA LEU A 466 -8.69 24.26 -16.06
C LEU A 466 -9.16 25.28 -15.03
N GLY A 467 -8.27 25.65 -14.10
CA GLY A 467 -8.46 26.74 -13.17
C GLY A 467 -7.84 28.03 -13.67
N LEU A 468 -8.64 29.09 -13.78
CA LEU A 468 -8.24 30.45 -14.10
C LEU A 468 -8.43 31.33 -12.86
N GLY A 469 -7.42 32.11 -12.52
CA GLY A 469 -7.49 33.07 -11.42
C GLY A 469 -6.91 34.42 -11.79
N TYR A 470 -7.47 35.49 -11.24
CA TYR A 470 -6.95 36.84 -11.43
C TYR A 470 -7.03 37.63 -10.12
N ARG A 471 -5.94 38.31 -9.77
CA ARG A 471 -5.91 39.18 -8.59
C ARG A 471 -5.80 40.63 -9.02
N ILE A 472 -6.86 41.39 -8.74
CA ILE A 472 -6.86 42.85 -8.83
C ILE A 472 -6.36 43.38 -7.49
N LYS A 473 -5.20 44.03 -7.52
CA LYS A 473 -4.62 44.64 -6.33
C LYS A 473 -5.24 46.01 -6.07
N ASP A 474 -5.36 46.37 -4.80
CA ASP A 474 -5.74 47.71 -4.36
C ASP A 474 -7.06 48.21 -4.98
N LEU A 475 -8.06 47.33 -5.07
CA LEU A 475 -9.40 47.72 -5.51
C LEU A 475 -9.99 48.70 -4.48
N ARG A 476 -10.25 49.91 -4.95
CA ARG A 476 -10.78 51.01 -4.13
C ARG A 476 -12.30 51.01 -4.25
N ILE A 477 -12.98 50.55 -3.21
CA ILE A 477 -14.44 50.58 -3.15
C ILE A 477 -14.87 51.80 -2.32
N ARG A 478 -15.73 52.62 -2.89
CA ARG A 478 -16.41 53.70 -2.16
C ARG A 478 -17.71 53.13 -1.63
N SER A 479 -17.82 52.96 -0.31
CA SER A 479 -19.04 52.48 0.34
C SER A 479 -19.65 53.58 1.21
N ASN A 480 -20.96 53.78 1.09
CA ASN A 480 -21.75 54.71 1.91
C ASN A 480 -22.51 53.99 3.05
N LEU A 481 -22.24 52.71 3.32
CA LEU A 481 -23.06 51.89 4.23
C LEU A 481 -22.85 52.14 5.74
N ALA A 482 -21.87 52.96 6.17
CA ALA A 482 -21.58 53.16 7.61
C ALA A 482 -20.84 54.46 7.97
N GLY A 483 -21.36 55.64 7.56
CA GLY A 483 -20.81 56.94 7.97
C GLY A 483 -19.73 57.52 7.03
N PRO A 484 -18.86 58.46 7.49
CA PRO A 484 -18.05 59.31 6.62
C PRO A 484 -17.20 58.49 5.65
N GLN A 485 -17.19 58.89 4.37
CA GLN A 485 -16.63 58.13 3.24
C GLN A 485 -15.19 57.66 3.51
N LYS A 486 -15.04 56.45 4.04
CA LYS A 486 -13.74 55.79 4.19
C LYS A 486 -13.44 55.02 2.91
N ARG A 487 -12.30 55.34 2.30
CA ARG A 487 -11.76 54.61 1.15
C ARG A 487 -11.24 53.26 1.63
N ILE A 488 -12.01 52.20 1.39
CA ILE A 488 -11.58 50.83 1.67
C ILE A 488 -10.72 50.38 0.49
N VAL A 489 -9.46 50.04 0.77
CA VAL A 489 -8.53 49.42 -0.18
C VAL A 489 -8.50 47.94 0.14
N SER A 490 -8.88 47.10 -0.81
CA SER A 490 -8.86 45.64 -0.65
C SER A 490 -8.45 44.98 -1.96
N ASP A 491 -7.88 43.78 -1.88
CA ASP A 491 -7.57 42.98 -3.06
C ASP A 491 -8.78 42.14 -3.47
N LEU A 492 -9.16 42.17 -4.76
CA LEU A 492 -10.17 41.28 -5.31
C LEU A 492 -9.49 40.07 -5.96
N ASN A 493 -9.78 38.87 -5.46
CA ASN A 493 -9.35 37.62 -6.07
C ASN A 493 -10.53 37.00 -6.81
N MET A 494 -10.39 36.84 -8.12
CA MET A 494 -11.33 36.14 -8.98
C MET A 494 -10.79 34.75 -9.30
N LYS A 495 -11.68 33.75 -9.37
CA LYS A 495 -11.37 32.36 -9.73
C LYS A 495 -12.52 31.82 -10.57
N ALA A 496 -12.19 31.04 -11.60
CA ALA A 496 -13.11 30.26 -12.40
C ALA A 496 -12.44 28.90 -12.65
N ASP A 497 -13.11 27.79 -12.33
CA ASP A 497 -12.54 26.45 -12.51
C ASP A 497 -13.48 25.65 -13.39
N ILE A 498 -13.00 25.13 -14.50
CA ILE A 498 -13.76 24.25 -15.39
C ILE A 498 -13.19 22.85 -15.27
N SER A 499 -14.04 21.84 -15.14
CA SER A 499 -13.66 20.43 -15.07
C SER A 499 -14.55 19.59 -15.97
N ILE A 500 -13.92 18.68 -16.72
CA ILE A 500 -14.60 17.73 -17.59
C ILE A 500 -14.08 16.35 -17.22
N ARG A 501 -14.96 15.47 -16.74
CA ARG A 501 -14.63 14.09 -16.39
C ARG A 501 -15.42 13.14 -17.25
N ASP A 502 -14.75 12.20 -17.89
CA ASP A 502 -15.37 11.08 -18.61
C ASP A 502 -15.02 9.77 -17.90
N ASN A 503 -16.04 8.99 -17.56
CA ASN A 503 -15.91 7.68 -16.93
C ASN A 503 -16.61 6.63 -17.79
N LYS A 504 -15.97 5.47 -17.97
CA LYS A 504 -16.54 4.32 -18.68
C LYS A 504 -16.37 3.06 -17.86
N THR A 505 -17.41 2.24 -17.78
CA THR A 505 -17.41 0.92 -17.14
C THR A 505 -17.67 -0.14 -18.21
N ILE A 506 -16.73 -1.07 -18.37
CA ILE A 506 -16.75 -2.13 -19.37
C ILE A 506 -16.66 -3.48 -18.65
N ILE A 507 -17.60 -4.37 -18.92
CA ILE A 507 -17.51 -5.78 -18.52
C ILE A 507 -16.93 -6.56 -19.70
N ARG A 508 -15.85 -7.30 -19.44
CA ARG A 508 -15.20 -8.18 -20.42
C ARG A 508 -15.34 -9.63 -19.97
N TYR A 509 -15.84 -10.47 -20.88
CA TYR A 509 -16.01 -11.90 -20.68
C TYR A 509 -14.74 -12.64 -21.15
N LEU A 510 -14.25 -13.59 -20.36
CA LEU A 510 -12.99 -14.28 -20.66
C LEU A 510 -13.10 -15.29 -21.80
N ASP A 511 -14.28 -15.90 -21.95
CA ASP A 511 -14.51 -17.01 -22.86
C ASP A 511 -15.29 -16.61 -24.12
N LEU A 512 -15.87 -15.42 -24.13
CA LEU A 512 -16.63 -14.88 -25.27
C LEU A 512 -16.01 -13.56 -25.71
N GLU A 513 -15.92 -13.33 -27.02
CA GLU A 513 -15.56 -12.02 -27.59
C GLU A 513 -16.73 -11.06 -27.52
N ASN A 514 -17.27 -10.88 -26.32
CA ASN A 514 -18.38 -9.99 -26.05
C ASN A 514 -17.94 -9.03 -24.95
N ASN A 515 -17.74 -7.77 -25.30
CA ASN A 515 -17.45 -6.71 -24.35
C ASN A 515 -18.72 -5.85 -24.24
N GLN A 516 -19.20 -5.64 -23.02
CA GLN A 516 -20.42 -4.88 -22.77
C GLN A 516 -20.11 -3.61 -21.98
N VAL A 517 -20.49 -2.47 -22.53
CA VAL A 517 -20.48 -1.19 -21.81
C VAL A 517 -21.71 -1.14 -20.92
N THR A 518 -21.52 -1.13 -19.60
CA THR A 518 -22.63 -1.15 -18.64
C THR A 518 -22.96 0.22 -18.07
N SER A 519 -22.00 1.14 -18.05
CA SER A 519 -22.23 2.51 -17.60
C SER A 519 -21.18 3.45 -18.20
N GLY A 520 -21.56 4.70 -18.41
CA GLY A 520 -20.67 5.78 -18.80
C GLY A 520 -21.25 7.13 -18.40
N GLN A 521 -20.39 8.06 -18.00
CA GLN A 521 -20.82 9.40 -17.61
C GLN A 521 -19.77 10.43 -18.00
N THR A 522 -20.21 11.49 -18.68
CA THR A 522 -19.43 12.71 -18.86
C THR A 522 -20.00 13.80 -17.96
N ILE A 523 -19.21 14.28 -17.01
CA ILE A 523 -19.58 15.29 -16.01
C ILE A 523 -18.85 16.59 -16.33
N TRP A 524 -19.60 17.69 -16.32
CA TRP A 524 -19.07 19.05 -16.40
C TRP A 524 -19.24 19.71 -15.03
N GLY A 525 -18.18 20.32 -14.51
CA GLY A 525 -18.23 21.12 -13.28
C GLY A 525 -17.59 22.48 -13.52
N ASP A 526 -18.32 23.55 -13.22
CA ASP A 526 -17.95 24.97 -13.41
C ASP A 526 -18.01 25.78 -12.10
#